data_AF-C5A477-F1
#
_entry.id   AF-C5A477-F1
#
_cell.length_a   1.000
_cell.length_b   1.000
_cell.length_c   1.000
_cell.angle_alpha   90.00
_cell.angle_beta   90.00
_cell.angle_gamma   90.00
#
_symmetry.space_group_name_H-M   'P 1'
#
loop_
_entity.id
_entity.type
_entity.pdbx_description
1 polymer ?
#
loop_
_entity_poly.entity_id
_entity_poly.type
_entity_poly.pdbx_seq_one_letter_code
_entity_poly.pdbx_strand_id
1 'polypeptide(L)'
;MRLRLTMRYWTIITILMILLAFALACISQGDNVQTPSLTPSMTQNATSSVHTSTSAMEMTLTSSRAGWVENSTQTPSSPRLSDTASPLGGSSVNLQNGTSTLSPAGGLNSTENSESLSLSSVRSWACWLQNASPEVIAESGFDLVVMDYSRDGSDETAYTREGIEGIKRAGIIPIAYISIGEAEDYRFYWNESWKENPPAWLGPENPDWEGNYAVRYWDEEWKEIVFRYLDRIIAQGFMGVYLDKVDEYWFWAESYNESWTAERMIELILEIANYTRSKAGRDFIIIPQNGEYLLEYDNGTLLATVSGWASEDVFYNGLEPSPWTAEKVPPLKKVVNAGKPVFVVDYVDDGTGSEENLARILDFIDKARRAGFIPYATFEDRELDRLDVIPGIQPPK
;
A
#
# COMPACT_ATOMS: atom_id res chain seq x y z
N MET A 1 16.55 -28.13 -2.82
CA MET A 1 17.85 -27.56 -3.26
C MET A 1 17.99 -27.48 -4.79
N ARG A 2 17.72 -28.55 -5.57
CA ARG A 2 17.70 -28.47 -7.05
C ARG A 2 16.52 -27.69 -7.66
N LEU A 3 15.38 -27.59 -6.96
CA LEU A 3 14.22 -26.77 -7.37
C LEU A 3 14.36 -25.27 -7.01
N ARG A 4 15.25 -24.90 -6.07
CA ARG A 4 15.54 -23.50 -5.71
C ARG A 4 16.45 -22.80 -6.72
N LEU A 5 17.15 -23.57 -7.57
CA LEU A 5 17.96 -23.02 -8.67
C LEU A 5 17.11 -22.75 -9.93
N THR A 6 16.04 -23.51 -10.17
CA THR A 6 15.23 -23.36 -11.40
C THR A 6 14.48 -22.04 -11.46
N MET A 7 14.02 -21.49 -10.33
CA MET A 7 13.46 -20.12 -10.27
C MET A 7 14.51 -19.05 -10.61
N ARG A 8 15.72 -19.14 -10.02
CA ARG A 8 16.83 -18.22 -10.31
C ARG A 8 17.18 -18.16 -11.79
N TYR A 9 17.12 -19.29 -12.51
CA TYR A 9 17.42 -19.31 -13.95
C TYR A 9 16.26 -18.78 -14.81
N TRP A 10 15.01 -18.97 -14.41
CA TRP A 10 13.86 -18.49 -15.19
C TRP A 10 13.68 -16.98 -15.10
N THR A 11 13.85 -16.37 -13.92
CA THR A 11 13.82 -14.90 -13.78
C THR A 11 14.91 -14.24 -14.65
N ILE A 12 16.11 -14.81 -14.67
CA ILE A 12 17.22 -14.33 -15.51
C ILE A 12 16.91 -14.50 -17.01
N ILE A 13 16.32 -15.62 -17.43
CA ILE A 13 15.97 -15.86 -18.84
C ILE A 13 14.85 -14.93 -19.32
N THR A 14 13.84 -14.68 -18.48
CA THR A 14 12.76 -13.75 -18.77
C THR A 14 13.28 -12.31 -18.93
N ILE A 15 14.15 -11.87 -18.02
CA ILE A 15 14.81 -10.55 -18.11
C ILE A 15 15.66 -10.46 -19.39
N LEU A 16 16.39 -11.51 -19.76
CA LEU A 16 17.23 -11.50 -20.97
C LEU A 16 16.39 -11.45 -22.27
N MET A 17 15.24 -12.14 -22.29
CA MET A 17 14.33 -12.16 -23.45
C MET A 17 13.63 -10.82 -23.66
N ILE A 18 13.26 -10.14 -22.56
CA ILE A 18 12.68 -8.79 -22.60
C ILE A 18 13.71 -7.77 -23.10
N LEU A 19 14.94 -7.81 -22.59
CA LEU A 19 16.04 -6.94 -23.05
C LEU A 19 16.37 -7.16 -24.54
N LEU A 20 16.31 -8.40 -25.01
CA LEU A 20 16.54 -8.72 -26.43
C LEU A 20 15.41 -8.20 -27.32
N ALA A 21 14.15 -8.30 -26.87
CA ALA A 21 13.00 -7.74 -27.57
C ALA A 21 13.08 -6.21 -27.68
N PHE A 22 13.51 -5.52 -26.62
CA PHE A 22 13.75 -4.07 -26.63
C PHE A 22 14.90 -3.68 -27.56
N ALA A 23 16.01 -4.41 -27.56
CA ALA A 23 17.14 -4.14 -28.46
C ALA A 23 16.74 -4.29 -29.95
N LEU A 24 15.91 -5.29 -30.28
CA LEU A 24 15.39 -5.49 -31.63
C LEU A 24 14.39 -4.40 -32.06
N ALA A 25 13.57 -3.90 -31.14
CA ALA A 25 12.66 -2.79 -31.39
C ALA A 25 13.39 -1.45 -31.62
N CYS A 26 14.48 -1.19 -30.89
CA CYS A 26 15.29 0.02 -31.09
C CYS A 26 16.06 0.02 -32.42
N ILE A 27 16.43 -1.16 -32.95
CA ILE A 27 17.09 -1.28 -34.26
C ILE A 27 16.10 -1.04 -35.42
N SER A 28 14.79 -1.21 -35.21
CA SER A 28 13.78 -1.07 -36.28
C SER A 28 13.26 0.35 -36.49
N GLN A 29 13.61 1.32 -35.64
CA GLN A 29 13.08 2.70 -35.73
C GLN A 29 14.08 3.75 -36.22
N GLY A 30 15.32 3.37 -36.50
CA GLY A 30 16.31 4.27 -37.11
C GLY A 30 16.46 4.01 -38.59
N ASP A 31 15.53 4.49 -39.42
CA ASP A 31 15.78 4.87 -40.84
C ASP A 31 14.50 5.36 -41.52
N ASN A 32 14.18 6.66 -41.37
CA ASN A 32 13.41 7.39 -42.37
C ASN A 32 13.55 8.91 -42.17
N VAL A 33 14.63 9.49 -42.70
CA VAL A 33 14.76 10.94 -42.88
C VAL A 33 14.63 11.24 -44.38
N GLN A 34 13.47 11.74 -44.79
CA GLN A 34 13.28 12.34 -46.11
C GLN A 34 13.75 13.78 -46.10
N THR A 35 14.70 14.11 -46.98
CA THR A 35 15.10 15.46 -47.34
C THR A 35 14.25 15.99 -48.51
N PRO A 36 13.97 17.30 -48.57
CA PRO A 36 13.69 17.96 -49.84
C PRO A 36 14.74 19.02 -50.21
N SER A 37 14.98 19.08 -51.52
CA SER A 37 16.03 19.79 -52.25
C SER A 37 15.68 21.22 -52.66
N LEU A 38 16.66 22.12 -52.52
CA LEU A 38 17.18 23.18 -53.40
C LEU A 38 16.23 24.09 -54.23
N THR A 39 16.43 25.42 -54.13
CA THR A 39 16.89 26.33 -55.24
C THR A 39 17.25 27.76 -54.73
N PRO A 40 18.03 28.59 -55.48
CA PRO A 40 18.90 29.65 -54.93
C PRO A 40 18.65 31.11 -55.44
N SER A 41 19.19 32.12 -54.73
CA SER A 41 19.61 33.44 -55.27
C SER A 41 20.52 34.19 -54.24
N MET A 42 21.80 34.49 -54.59
CA MET A 42 22.40 35.82 -54.90
C MET A 42 22.24 36.92 -53.81
N THR A 43 23.22 37.68 -53.28
CA THR A 43 24.66 37.97 -53.57
C THR A 43 25.27 38.83 -52.41
N GLN A 44 26.59 38.73 -52.18
CA GLN A 44 27.57 39.71 -51.60
C GLN A 44 27.38 40.16 -50.12
N ASN A 45 28.41 40.29 -49.27
CA ASN A 45 29.75 40.83 -49.46
C ASN A 45 30.77 40.29 -48.41
N ALA A 46 32.05 40.33 -48.78
CA ALA A 46 33.22 39.92 -48.01
C ALA A 46 33.60 40.90 -46.88
N THR A 47 34.22 40.41 -45.80
CA THR A 47 35.67 40.52 -45.55
C THR A 47 36.09 39.96 -44.18
N SER A 48 37.33 39.45 -44.20
CA SER A 48 38.14 38.77 -43.19
C SER A 48 38.52 39.58 -41.94
N SER A 49 38.76 38.91 -40.81
CA SER A 49 40.13 38.79 -40.28
C SER A 49 40.24 37.78 -39.14
N VAL A 50 41.36 37.07 -39.20
CA VAL A 50 41.90 36.06 -38.28
C VAL A 50 42.61 36.78 -37.13
N HIS A 51 42.52 36.26 -35.90
CA HIS A 51 43.70 36.06 -35.06
C HIS A 51 43.45 35.07 -33.92
N THR A 52 44.22 33.98 -33.99
CA THR A 52 44.54 33.03 -32.93
C THR A 52 45.49 33.66 -31.91
N SER A 53 45.42 33.24 -30.65
CA SER A 53 46.60 32.90 -29.84
C SER A 53 46.22 32.15 -28.56
N THR A 54 47.12 31.24 -28.22
CA THR A 54 47.05 30.12 -27.28
C THR A 54 47.83 30.44 -25.99
N SER A 55 47.70 29.57 -24.99
CA SER A 55 48.63 29.26 -23.86
C SER A 55 48.16 29.82 -22.50
N ALA A 56 47.76 29.05 -21.49
CA ALA A 56 48.31 27.87 -20.80
C ALA A 56 49.26 28.20 -19.62
N MET A 57 49.07 27.42 -18.54
CA MET A 57 49.89 27.22 -17.32
C MET A 57 49.85 28.37 -16.28
N GLU A 58 49.86 28.14 -14.96
CA GLU A 58 50.32 27.01 -14.14
C GLU A 58 49.79 27.11 -12.69
N MET A 59 49.75 25.96 -12.01
CA MET A 59 49.51 25.79 -10.56
C MET A 59 50.72 26.23 -9.72
N THR A 60 50.48 26.67 -8.48
CA THR A 60 51.39 26.35 -7.36
C THR A 60 50.70 26.43 -5.99
N LEU A 61 50.96 25.39 -5.20
CA LEU A 61 50.57 25.18 -3.79
C LEU A 61 51.42 26.02 -2.82
N THR A 62 50.88 26.41 -1.67
CA THR A 62 51.57 26.34 -0.36
C THR A 62 50.59 26.29 0.80
N SER A 63 50.97 25.52 1.83
CA SER A 63 50.25 25.23 3.07
C SER A 63 50.52 26.23 4.20
N SER A 64 49.64 26.37 5.20
CA SER A 64 50.01 26.31 6.63
C SER A 64 48.82 26.31 7.61
N ARG A 65 48.61 25.17 8.25
CA ARG A 65 48.50 24.86 9.70
C ARG A 65 47.92 25.89 10.71
N ALA A 66 46.78 25.48 11.27
CA ALA A 66 46.32 25.41 12.68
C ALA A 66 46.77 26.43 13.76
N GLY A 67 45.78 26.92 14.52
CA GLY A 67 45.91 27.47 15.86
C GLY A 67 44.62 27.32 16.66
N TRP A 68 44.69 26.55 17.75
CA TRP A 68 43.68 26.37 18.80
C TRP A 68 43.62 27.59 19.74
N VAL A 69 42.44 27.96 20.25
CA VAL A 69 42.25 28.54 21.60
C VAL A 69 40.85 28.18 22.13
N GLU A 70 40.82 27.52 23.30
CA GLU A 70 39.67 27.36 24.20
C GLU A 70 39.35 28.67 24.94
N ASN A 71 38.07 28.91 25.27
CA ASN A 71 37.75 29.22 26.66
C ASN A 71 36.29 28.93 27.02
N SER A 72 36.13 28.50 28.26
CA SER A 72 34.94 28.00 28.94
C SER A 72 34.22 29.12 29.71
N THR A 73 32.91 28.96 30.01
CA THR A 73 32.32 28.99 31.38
C THR A 73 30.78 29.06 31.41
N GLN A 74 30.20 28.09 32.13
CA GLN A 74 29.13 28.16 33.17
C GLN A 74 27.68 28.62 32.86
N THR A 75 26.76 27.70 33.19
CA THR A 75 25.32 27.85 33.54
C THR A 75 25.15 28.43 34.97
N PRO A 76 23.97 28.51 35.64
CA PRO A 76 22.55 28.22 35.29
C PRO A 76 21.53 29.29 35.77
N SER A 77 20.22 29.15 35.46
CA SER A 77 19.09 29.25 36.43
C SER A 77 17.69 29.31 35.79
N SER A 78 16.78 28.45 36.28
CA SER A 78 15.31 28.65 36.29
C SER A 78 14.90 29.34 37.61
N PRO A 79 13.64 29.83 37.77
CA PRO A 79 12.69 29.04 38.59
C PRO A 79 11.15 29.20 38.32
N ARG A 80 10.40 28.16 38.77
CA ARG A 80 9.03 28.07 39.39
C ARG A 80 7.77 28.50 38.61
N LEU A 81 6.64 27.76 38.53
CA LEU A 81 5.72 27.00 39.44
C LEU A 81 4.73 27.84 40.29
N SER A 82 3.50 27.27 40.44
CA SER A 82 2.34 27.56 41.33
C SER A 82 1.23 28.49 40.76
N ASP A 83 -0.09 28.32 40.97
CA ASP A 83 -0.94 27.33 41.64
C ASP A 83 -2.45 27.69 41.46
N THR A 84 -3.37 26.72 41.65
CA THR A 84 -4.77 26.82 42.21
C THR A 84 -5.89 27.57 41.44
N ALA A 85 -7.20 27.30 41.53
CA ALA A 85 -8.07 26.28 42.13
C ALA A 85 -9.53 26.52 41.63
N SER A 86 -10.39 25.49 41.64
CA SER A 86 -11.87 25.60 41.65
C SER A 86 -12.38 25.98 43.06
N PRO A 87 -13.66 26.38 43.23
CA PRO A 87 -14.64 25.38 43.72
C PRO A 87 -16.13 25.55 43.31
N LEU A 88 -16.80 24.40 43.40
CA LEU A 88 -18.21 24.01 43.61
C LEU A 88 -19.25 25.03 44.15
N GLY A 89 -20.54 24.80 43.79
CA GLY A 89 -21.62 24.71 44.80
C GLY A 89 -23.04 25.17 44.44
N GLY A 90 -24.03 24.26 44.64
CA GLY A 90 -25.43 24.53 45.04
C GLY A 90 -26.49 24.55 43.91
N SER A 91 -27.43 23.61 43.72
CA SER A 91 -28.45 22.94 44.57
C SER A 91 -29.83 23.62 44.61
N SER A 92 -30.87 22.78 44.44
CA SER A 92 -32.30 22.87 44.87
C SER A 92 -33.33 23.42 43.86
N VAL A 93 -34.61 23.00 43.76
CA VAL A 93 -35.47 21.83 44.14
C VAL A 93 -36.91 22.15 43.66
N ASN A 94 -37.66 21.13 43.18
CA ASN A 94 -39.13 20.90 43.10
C ASN A 94 -40.15 21.99 42.65
N LEU A 95 -41.12 21.61 41.80
CA LEU A 95 -42.48 21.15 42.21
C LEU A 95 -43.38 20.76 41.01
N GLN A 96 -44.27 19.79 41.26
CA GLN A 96 -45.21 19.11 40.35
C GLN A 96 -46.52 19.88 40.11
N ASN A 97 -47.18 19.59 38.96
CA ASN A 97 -48.63 19.38 38.78
C ASN A 97 -48.85 18.85 37.32
N GLY A 98 -49.35 17.63 37.07
CA GLY A 98 -50.78 17.29 36.93
C GLY A 98 -51.41 18.03 35.74
N THR A 99 -51.85 17.46 34.61
CA THR A 99 -52.81 16.35 34.46
C THR A 99 -52.84 15.87 32.98
N SER A 100 -53.09 14.57 32.82
CA SER A 100 -53.42 13.73 31.64
C SER A 100 -54.02 14.35 30.36
N THR A 101 -53.58 13.83 29.19
CA THR A 101 -54.45 13.20 28.15
C THR A 101 -53.65 12.53 27.03
N LEU A 102 -54.05 11.29 26.71
CA LEU A 102 -53.95 10.57 25.42
C LEU A 102 -52.58 10.08 24.92
N SER A 103 -52.37 8.78 25.05
CA SER A 103 -51.45 8.01 24.20
C SER A 103 -51.90 8.05 22.73
N PRO A 104 -50.93 8.01 21.81
CA PRO A 104 -50.96 6.99 20.77
C PRO A 104 -49.76 6.08 20.91
N ALA A 105 -50.05 4.79 20.78
CA ALA A 105 -49.09 3.73 20.56
C ALA A 105 -48.18 4.05 19.36
N GLY A 106 -46.91 3.67 19.46
CA GLY A 106 -45.95 3.80 18.37
C GLY A 106 -44.54 4.12 18.87
N GLY A 107 -44.11 3.50 19.97
CA GLY A 107 -42.68 3.41 20.25
C GLY A 107 -42.06 2.54 19.17
N LEU A 108 -41.51 3.18 18.14
CA LEU A 108 -40.49 2.56 17.30
C LEU A 108 -39.31 2.26 18.25
N ASN A 109 -39.29 1.04 18.78
CA ASN A 109 -38.03 0.41 19.14
C ASN A 109 -37.24 0.29 17.85
N SER A 110 -36.51 1.34 17.48
CA SER A 110 -35.29 1.18 16.72
C SER A 110 -34.26 0.59 17.68
N THR A 111 -34.44 -0.69 18.01
CA THR A 111 -33.27 -1.56 18.14
C THR A 111 -32.63 -1.54 16.77
N GLU A 112 -31.78 -0.55 16.52
CA GLU A 112 -30.70 -0.67 15.56
C GLU A 112 -29.95 -1.92 16.00
N ASN A 113 -30.30 -3.04 15.38
CA ASN A 113 -29.40 -4.17 15.25
C ASN A 113 -28.24 -3.61 14.42
N SER A 114 -27.33 -2.89 15.07
CA SER A 114 -25.95 -2.80 14.60
C SER A 114 -25.47 -4.24 14.68
N GLU A 115 -25.70 -5.00 13.60
CA GLU A 115 -24.88 -6.16 13.33
C GLU A 115 -23.45 -5.62 13.37
N SER A 116 -22.71 -6.00 14.40
CA SER A 116 -21.33 -5.57 14.55
C SER A 116 -20.59 -6.03 13.30
N LEU A 117 -20.11 -5.09 12.51
CA LEU A 117 -19.25 -5.37 11.36
C LEU A 117 -18.11 -6.28 11.82
N SER A 118 -18.12 -7.53 11.34
CA SER A 118 -17.21 -8.57 11.80
C SER A 118 -16.56 -9.25 10.61
N LEU A 119 -15.26 -9.45 10.68
CA LEU A 119 -14.52 -10.13 9.63
C LEU A 119 -15.01 -11.58 9.41
N SER A 120 -15.65 -12.21 10.40
CA SER A 120 -16.20 -13.56 10.29
C SER A 120 -17.45 -13.68 9.39
N SER A 121 -18.18 -12.57 9.17
CA SER A 121 -19.36 -12.56 8.31
C SER A 121 -19.02 -12.27 6.84
N VAL A 122 -17.80 -11.81 6.55
CA VAL A 122 -17.37 -11.47 5.19
C VAL A 122 -17.45 -12.70 4.27
N ARG A 123 -18.12 -12.53 3.12
CA ARG A 123 -18.27 -13.53 2.05
C ARG A 123 -17.85 -12.97 0.69
N SER A 124 -17.72 -11.66 0.60
CA SER A 124 -17.34 -10.91 -0.59
C SER A 124 -16.43 -9.76 -0.21
N TRP A 125 -15.49 -9.45 -1.08
CA TRP A 125 -14.60 -8.31 -0.90
C TRP A 125 -14.26 -7.69 -2.25
N ALA A 126 -13.80 -6.44 -2.22
CA ALA A 126 -13.26 -5.75 -3.39
C ALA A 126 -11.96 -5.02 -3.05
N CYS A 127 -11.13 -4.81 -4.07
CA CYS A 127 -9.96 -3.93 -4.01
C CYS A 127 -10.13 -2.81 -5.04
N TRP A 128 -10.10 -1.55 -4.59
CA TRP A 128 -10.24 -0.35 -5.42
C TRP A 128 -9.33 0.76 -4.88
N LEU A 129 -8.15 0.92 -5.49
CA LEU A 129 -7.07 1.74 -4.97
C LEU A 129 -7.00 3.16 -5.56
N GLN A 130 -7.57 3.38 -6.75
CA GLN A 130 -7.55 4.71 -7.39
C GLN A 130 -8.95 5.31 -7.47
N ASN A 131 -9.10 6.57 -7.02
CA ASN A 131 -10.33 7.36 -7.15
C ASN A 131 -11.60 6.71 -6.57
N ALA A 132 -11.48 5.79 -5.61
CA ALA A 132 -12.61 5.08 -5.04
C ALA A 132 -13.71 6.04 -4.52
N SER A 133 -14.98 5.75 -4.82
CA SER A 133 -16.12 6.55 -4.35
C SER A 133 -16.78 5.85 -3.15
N PRO A 134 -16.77 6.48 -1.95
CA PRO A 134 -17.50 5.97 -0.79
C PRO A 134 -18.98 5.73 -1.07
N GLU A 135 -19.59 6.56 -1.93
CA GLU A 135 -20.99 6.45 -2.33
C GLU A 135 -21.23 5.21 -3.20
N VAL A 136 -20.38 4.97 -4.20
CA VAL A 136 -20.45 3.75 -5.04
C VAL A 136 -20.18 2.50 -4.21
N ILE A 137 -19.21 2.55 -3.29
CA ILE A 137 -18.91 1.46 -2.37
C ILE A 137 -20.14 1.14 -1.52
N ALA A 138 -20.78 2.14 -0.92
CA ALA A 138 -21.95 1.98 -0.06
C ALA A 138 -23.14 1.28 -0.76
N GLU A 139 -23.23 1.37 -2.09
CA GLU A 139 -24.29 0.75 -2.89
C GLU A 139 -23.86 -0.58 -3.55
N SER A 140 -22.60 -0.99 -3.39
CA SER A 140 -22.00 -2.09 -4.14
C SER A 140 -22.48 -3.49 -3.75
N GLY A 141 -22.85 -3.68 -2.47
CA GLY A 141 -23.21 -4.99 -1.92
C GLY A 141 -22.01 -5.88 -1.52
N PHE A 142 -20.78 -5.37 -1.55
CA PHE A 142 -19.62 -6.06 -0.96
C PHE A 142 -19.62 -5.96 0.56
N ASP A 143 -19.13 -6.99 1.26
CA ASP A 143 -19.02 -6.96 2.73
C ASP A 143 -17.77 -6.21 3.23
N LEU A 144 -16.72 -6.16 2.40
CA LEU A 144 -15.43 -5.56 2.71
C LEU A 144 -14.86 -4.87 1.48
N VAL A 145 -14.23 -3.72 1.67
CA VAL A 145 -13.45 -3.06 0.62
C VAL A 145 -12.05 -2.73 1.13
N VAL A 146 -11.04 -3.06 0.32
CA VAL A 146 -9.70 -2.52 0.44
C VAL A 146 -9.62 -1.32 -0.51
N MET A 147 -9.25 -0.17 0.05
CA MET A 147 -9.09 1.07 -0.70
C MET A 147 -7.94 1.88 -0.13
N ASP A 148 -7.42 2.83 -0.90
CA ASP A 148 -6.39 3.74 -0.41
C ASP A 148 -6.97 4.71 0.65
N TYR A 149 -6.10 5.32 1.48
CA TYR A 149 -6.51 6.36 2.43
C TYR A 149 -6.90 7.68 1.73
N SER A 150 -6.54 7.81 0.44
CA SER A 150 -6.69 8.99 -0.40
C SER A 150 -7.15 8.62 -1.81
N ARG A 151 -7.74 9.56 -2.55
CA ARG A 151 -8.24 9.29 -3.91
C ARG A 151 -7.11 9.10 -4.92
N ASP A 152 -6.01 9.82 -4.74
CA ASP A 152 -4.83 9.81 -5.62
C ASP A 152 -3.53 9.52 -4.86
N GLY A 153 -3.64 9.03 -3.62
CA GLY A 153 -2.52 8.72 -2.74
C GLY A 153 -1.90 9.93 -2.01
N SER A 154 -2.20 11.16 -2.42
CA SER A 154 -1.71 12.40 -1.78
C SER A 154 -2.48 12.74 -0.50
N ASP A 155 -1.97 13.64 0.35
CA ASP A 155 -2.73 14.07 1.56
C ASP A 155 -3.89 15.00 1.19
N GLU A 156 -3.76 15.70 0.07
CA GLU A 156 -4.69 16.70 -0.43
C GLU A 156 -6.06 16.11 -0.77
N THR A 157 -6.09 14.85 -1.21
CA THR A 157 -7.34 14.14 -1.55
C THR A 157 -7.69 13.02 -0.57
N ALA A 158 -7.08 13.03 0.62
CA ALA A 158 -7.37 12.09 1.70
C ALA A 158 -8.89 12.04 2.01
N TYR A 159 -9.43 10.83 2.17
CA TYR A 159 -10.84 10.66 2.49
C TYR A 159 -11.18 11.28 3.84
N THR A 160 -12.37 11.86 3.94
CA THR A 160 -12.85 12.40 5.22
C THR A 160 -13.38 11.27 6.10
N ARG A 161 -13.37 11.49 7.43
CA ARG A 161 -14.02 10.57 8.37
C ARG A 161 -15.47 10.29 8.01
N GLU A 162 -16.22 11.32 7.60
CA GLU A 162 -17.62 11.15 7.22
C GLU A 162 -17.79 10.20 6.02
N GLY A 163 -16.88 10.24 5.05
CA GLY A 163 -16.89 9.32 3.92
C GLY A 163 -16.70 7.86 4.35
N ILE A 164 -15.72 7.60 5.22
CA ILE A 164 -15.45 6.25 5.74
C ILE A 164 -16.58 5.75 6.65
N GLU A 165 -17.15 6.62 7.50
CA GLU A 165 -18.34 6.26 8.29
C GLU A 165 -19.57 6.01 7.40
N GLY A 166 -19.66 6.65 6.23
CA GLY A 166 -20.66 6.35 5.21
C GLY A 166 -20.60 4.90 4.74
N ILE A 167 -19.39 4.40 4.44
CA ILE A 167 -19.15 3.00 4.05
C ILE A 167 -19.58 2.05 5.18
N LYS A 168 -19.21 2.36 6.43
CA LYS A 168 -19.56 1.54 7.60
C LYS A 168 -21.06 1.48 7.86
N ARG A 169 -21.76 2.61 7.74
CA ARG A 169 -23.23 2.66 7.88
C ARG A 169 -23.95 1.85 6.80
N ALA A 170 -23.33 1.66 5.64
CA ALA A 170 -23.82 0.80 4.59
C ALA A 170 -23.60 -0.70 4.85
N GLY A 171 -22.97 -1.06 5.98
CA GLY A 171 -22.73 -2.47 6.34
C GLY A 171 -21.40 -3.01 5.82
N ILE A 172 -20.50 -2.15 5.32
CA ILE A 172 -19.27 -2.56 4.63
C ILE A 172 -18.07 -2.26 5.54
N ILE A 173 -17.08 -3.16 5.57
CA ILE A 173 -15.83 -2.99 6.31
C ILE A 173 -14.80 -2.24 5.43
N PRO A 174 -14.45 -0.98 5.72
CA PRO A 174 -13.39 -0.28 5.02
C PRO A 174 -12.01 -0.64 5.61
N ILE A 175 -11.11 -1.12 4.76
CA ILE A 175 -9.71 -1.43 5.07
C ILE A 175 -8.81 -0.51 4.24
N ALA A 176 -7.86 0.16 4.89
CA ALA A 176 -6.93 1.05 4.20
C ALA A 176 -5.70 0.29 3.68
N TYR A 177 -5.37 0.47 2.41
CA TYR A 177 -4.07 0.09 1.85
C TYR A 177 -2.93 0.88 2.50
N ILE A 178 -1.82 0.20 2.76
CA ILE A 178 -0.55 0.81 3.16
C ILE A 178 0.61 -0.10 2.74
N SER A 179 1.55 0.43 1.95
CA SER A 179 2.83 -0.23 1.72
C SER A 179 3.72 -0.09 2.96
N ILE A 180 4.24 -1.21 3.47
CA ILE A 180 5.14 -1.24 4.63
C ILE A 180 6.57 -1.64 4.28
N GLY A 181 6.78 -2.15 3.06
CA GLY A 181 8.08 -2.53 2.51
C GLY A 181 8.62 -1.56 1.45
N GLU A 182 7.81 -0.64 0.93
CA GLU A 182 8.26 0.40 0.01
C GLU A 182 7.78 1.78 0.43
N ALA A 183 8.58 2.79 0.10
CA ALA A 183 8.22 4.20 0.16
C ALA A 183 7.69 4.64 -1.20
N GLU A 184 6.60 5.39 -1.22
CA GLU A 184 5.91 5.86 -2.41
C GLU A 184 6.06 7.39 -2.49
N ASP A 185 6.57 7.89 -3.62
CA ASP A 185 6.98 9.30 -3.72
C ASP A 185 5.84 10.33 -3.82
N TYR A 186 4.62 9.84 -4.00
CA TYR A 186 3.39 10.62 -4.01
C TYR A 186 2.68 10.69 -2.63
N ARG A 187 3.26 10.09 -1.58
CA ARG A 187 2.68 10.11 -0.22
C ARG A 187 3.07 11.35 0.55
N PHE A 188 2.24 11.71 1.54
CA PHE A 188 2.44 12.87 2.41
C PHE A 188 3.79 12.91 3.15
N TYR A 189 4.42 11.75 3.36
CA TYR A 189 5.69 11.64 4.09
C TYR A 189 6.91 11.84 3.20
N TRP A 190 6.73 11.77 1.87
CA TRP A 190 7.83 11.86 0.94
C TRP A 190 8.50 13.23 1.04
N ASN A 191 9.83 13.24 0.94
CA ASN A 191 10.61 14.46 0.86
C ASN A 191 11.44 14.42 -0.43
N GLU A 192 11.19 15.36 -1.33
CA GLU A 192 11.89 15.45 -2.63
C GLU A 192 13.41 15.46 -2.51
N SER A 193 13.97 15.93 -1.40
CA SER A 193 15.42 15.88 -1.16
C SER A 193 15.99 14.46 -1.14
N TRP A 194 15.17 13.44 -0.91
CA TRP A 194 15.57 12.03 -0.87
C TRP A 194 15.99 11.49 -2.25
N LYS A 195 15.52 12.10 -3.34
CA LYS A 195 15.97 11.73 -4.71
C LYS A 195 17.45 12.03 -4.92
N GLU A 196 17.95 13.09 -4.29
CA GLU A 196 19.38 13.49 -4.38
C GLU A 196 20.20 12.99 -3.18
N ASN A 197 19.59 12.97 -2.00
CA ASN A 197 20.22 12.64 -0.72
C ASN A 197 19.35 11.64 0.05
N PRO A 198 19.28 10.38 -0.40
CA PRO A 198 18.40 9.39 0.20
C PRO A 198 18.83 9.11 1.65
N PRO A 199 17.90 9.01 2.60
CA PRO A 199 18.20 8.53 3.94
C PRO A 199 18.68 7.07 3.86
N ALA A 200 19.44 6.62 4.86
CA ALA A 200 20.13 5.33 4.80
C ALA A 200 19.19 4.11 4.70
N TRP A 201 17.92 4.28 5.08
CA TRP A 201 16.89 3.26 4.96
C TRP A 201 16.21 3.22 3.58
N LEU A 202 16.32 4.26 2.77
CA LEU A 202 15.73 4.31 1.43
C LEU A 202 16.63 3.60 0.42
N GLY A 203 16.09 2.57 -0.21
CA GLY A 203 16.73 1.73 -1.20
C GLY A 203 16.48 2.20 -2.64
N PRO A 204 16.79 1.34 -3.63
CA PRO A 204 16.56 1.67 -5.04
C PRO A 204 15.06 1.74 -5.37
N GLU A 205 14.75 2.48 -6.44
CA GLU A 205 13.43 2.46 -7.06
C GLU A 205 13.11 1.07 -7.61
N ASN A 206 11.85 0.68 -7.48
CA ASN A 206 11.32 -0.54 -8.04
C ASN A 206 11.13 -0.35 -9.57
N PRO A 207 11.83 -1.13 -10.42
CA PRO A 207 11.76 -0.95 -11.87
C PRO A 207 10.39 -1.31 -12.47
N ASP A 208 9.58 -2.09 -11.76
CA ASP A 208 8.25 -2.50 -12.20
C ASP A 208 7.16 -1.52 -11.72
N TRP A 209 7.47 -0.66 -10.74
CA TRP A 209 6.53 0.26 -10.10
C TRP A 209 7.19 1.63 -9.87
N GLU A 210 7.15 2.48 -10.90
CA GLU A 210 7.70 3.84 -10.86
C GLU A 210 7.19 4.62 -9.64
N GLY A 211 8.08 5.36 -8.97
CA GLY A 211 7.79 6.10 -7.75
C GLY A 211 7.75 5.28 -6.47
N ASN A 212 7.93 3.95 -6.53
CA ASN A 212 8.04 3.07 -5.37
C ASN A 212 9.51 2.73 -5.11
N TYR A 213 9.94 2.81 -3.86
CA TYR A 213 11.34 2.63 -3.46
C TYR A 213 11.42 1.60 -2.34
N ALA A 214 12.27 0.58 -2.52
CA ALA A 214 12.55 -0.41 -1.48
C ALA A 214 12.95 0.29 -0.17
N VAL A 215 12.46 -0.17 0.98
CA VAL A 215 12.90 0.38 2.27
C VAL A 215 13.51 -0.70 3.16
N ARG A 216 14.52 -0.32 3.94
CA ARG A 216 14.97 -1.11 5.09
C ARG A 216 13.90 -0.99 6.16
N TYR A 217 12.85 -1.79 6.03
CA TYR A 217 11.64 -1.69 6.83
C TYR A 217 11.85 -1.92 8.35
N TRP A 218 13.03 -2.42 8.74
CA TRP A 218 13.45 -2.54 10.13
C TRP A 218 14.07 -1.26 10.72
N ASP A 219 14.32 -0.23 9.92
CA ASP A 219 14.89 1.04 10.36
C ASP A 219 13.85 1.87 11.13
N GLU A 220 14.27 2.47 12.24
CA GLU A 220 13.37 3.19 13.15
C GLU A 220 12.76 4.43 12.50
N GLU A 221 13.48 5.15 11.62
CA GLU A 221 12.93 6.31 10.93
C GLU A 221 11.78 5.91 9.97
N TRP A 222 11.91 4.76 9.31
CA TRP A 222 10.84 4.23 8.47
C TRP A 222 9.64 3.78 9.31
N LYS A 223 9.88 3.06 10.42
CA LYS A 223 8.81 2.66 11.34
C LYS A 223 8.02 3.87 11.86
N GLU A 224 8.70 4.97 12.20
CA GLU A 224 8.05 6.22 12.60
C GLU A 224 7.18 6.83 11.48
N ILE A 225 7.61 6.75 10.22
CA ILE A 225 6.79 7.14 9.06
C ILE A 225 5.52 6.28 9.00
N VAL A 226 5.65 4.95 9.07
CA VAL A 226 4.52 4.02 9.06
C VAL A 226 3.56 4.31 10.20
N PHE A 227 4.03 4.51 11.43
CA PHE A 227 3.16 4.80 12.58
C PHE A 227 2.42 6.14 12.46
N ARG A 228 3.03 7.17 11.86
CA ARG A 228 2.33 8.44 11.54
C ARG A 228 1.27 8.25 10.45
N TYR A 229 1.52 7.38 9.48
CA TYR A 229 0.54 7.02 8.47
C TYR A 229 -0.66 6.30 9.11
N LEU A 230 -0.40 5.32 9.98
CA LEU A 230 -1.46 4.61 10.73
C LEU A 230 -2.31 5.57 11.57
N ASP A 231 -1.73 6.63 12.14
CA ASP A 231 -2.50 7.65 12.86
C ASP A 231 -3.51 8.38 11.96
N ARG A 232 -3.15 8.66 10.69
CA ARG A 232 -4.07 9.25 9.71
C ARG A 232 -5.21 8.28 9.38
N ILE A 233 -4.88 7.03 9.09
CA ILE A 233 -5.84 5.96 8.78
C ILE A 233 -6.84 5.77 9.93
N ILE A 234 -6.35 5.69 11.17
CA ILE A 234 -7.20 5.58 12.37
C ILE A 234 -8.06 6.83 12.53
N ALA A 235 -7.51 8.03 12.31
CA ALA A 235 -8.27 9.27 12.42
C ALA A 235 -9.40 9.37 11.39
N GLN A 236 -9.25 8.77 10.21
CA GLN A 236 -10.29 8.67 9.18
C GLN A 236 -11.40 7.65 9.53
N GLY A 237 -11.16 6.73 10.47
CA GLY A 237 -12.17 5.77 10.93
C GLY A 237 -12.21 4.45 10.17
N PHE A 238 -11.13 4.13 9.42
CA PHE A 238 -10.94 2.80 8.84
C PHE A 238 -10.94 1.72 9.92
N MET A 239 -11.43 0.53 9.58
CA MET A 239 -11.55 -0.60 10.53
C MET A 239 -10.29 -1.48 10.56
N GLY A 240 -9.36 -1.27 9.63
CA GLY A 240 -8.14 -2.02 9.57
C GLY A 240 -7.22 -1.54 8.46
N VAL A 241 -6.12 -2.28 8.32
CA VAL A 241 -5.09 -2.05 7.31
C VAL A 241 -4.79 -3.30 6.50
N TYR A 242 -4.53 -3.07 5.22
CA TYR A 242 -4.05 -4.01 4.24
C TYR A 242 -2.57 -3.71 4.01
N LEU A 243 -1.69 -4.56 4.53
CA LEU A 243 -0.25 -4.33 4.56
C LEU A 243 0.38 -4.88 3.28
N ASP A 244 0.77 -3.99 2.38
CA ASP A 244 1.42 -4.36 1.13
C ASP A 244 2.95 -4.37 1.25
N LYS A 245 3.61 -5.00 0.28
CA LYS A 245 5.07 -5.18 0.22
C LYS A 245 5.62 -5.95 1.42
N VAL A 246 4.84 -6.92 1.91
CA VAL A 246 5.26 -7.85 2.96
C VAL A 246 6.39 -8.75 2.45
N ASP A 247 6.39 -9.09 1.17
CA ASP A 247 7.40 -9.90 0.49
C ASP A 247 8.74 -9.18 0.24
N GLU A 248 8.84 -7.89 0.58
CA GLU A 248 10.08 -7.11 0.53
C GLU A 248 11.22 -7.75 1.36
N TYR A 249 10.88 -8.61 2.32
CA TYR A 249 11.90 -9.39 3.04
C TYR A 249 12.75 -10.28 2.11
N TRP A 250 12.21 -10.74 0.99
CA TRP A 250 12.95 -11.49 -0.03
C TRP A 250 13.88 -10.60 -0.84
N PHE A 251 13.46 -9.37 -1.17
CA PHE A 251 14.33 -8.40 -1.83
C PHE A 251 15.61 -8.18 -1.01
N TRP A 252 15.47 -7.92 0.29
CA TRP A 252 16.62 -7.74 1.17
C TRP A 252 17.38 -9.05 1.47
N ALA A 253 16.76 -10.23 1.31
CA ALA A 253 17.45 -11.51 1.46
C ALA A 253 18.54 -11.75 0.38
N GLU A 254 18.59 -10.94 -0.67
CA GLU A 254 19.71 -10.95 -1.62
C GLU A 254 21.01 -10.44 -0.98
N SER A 255 20.90 -9.50 -0.04
CA SER A 255 22.02 -8.85 0.64
C SER A 255 22.18 -9.26 2.11
N TYR A 256 21.14 -9.86 2.69
CA TYR A 256 21.07 -10.25 4.10
C TYR A 256 20.67 -11.73 4.25
N ASN A 257 20.70 -12.25 5.48
CA ASN A 257 20.18 -13.59 5.75
C ASN A 257 18.64 -13.58 5.66
N GLU A 258 18.07 -14.49 4.86
CA GLU A 258 16.60 -14.55 4.63
C GLU A 258 15.78 -14.75 5.92
N SER A 259 16.24 -15.59 6.84
CA SER A 259 15.54 -15.76 8.12
C SER A 259 15.58 -14.48 8.95
N TRP A 260 16.71 -13.76 8.92
CA TRP A 260 16.84 -12.49 9.61
C TRP A 260 15.91 -11.42 9.01
N THR A 261 15.83 -11.28 7.68
CA THR A 261 14.91 -10.32 7.05
C THR A 261 13.45 -10.70 7.31
N ALA A 262 13.10 -11.97 7.19
CA ALA A 262 11.76 -12.47 7.51
C ALA A 262 11.35 -12.14 8.95
N GLU A 263 12.22 -12.40 9.93
CA GLU A 263 11.97 -12.06 11.34
C GLU A 263 11.74 -10.56 11.55
N ARG A 264 12.50 -9.70 10.86
CA ARG A 264 12.31 -8.24 10.95
C ARG A 264 10.96 -7.80 10.38
N MET A 265 10.50 -8.41 9.29
CA MET A 265 9.18 -8.12 8.71
C MET A 265 8.07 -8.59 9.64
N ILE A 266 8.23 -9.77 10.26
CA ILE A 266 7.31 -10.26 11.29
C ILE A 266 7.24 -9.27 12.46
N GLU A 267 8.38 -8.81 12.98
CA GLU A 267 8.43 -7.81 14.04
C GLU A 267 7.69 -6.52 13.67
N LEU A 268 7.90 -5.99 12.46
CA LEU A 268 7.18 -4.82 11.98
C LEU A 268 5.66 -5.03 11.98
N ILE A 269 5.17 -6.16 11.46
CA ILE A 269 3.73 -6.47 11.46
C ILE A 269 3.16 -6.56 12.89
N LEU A 270 3.91 -7.16 13.82
CA LEU A 270 3.52 -7.24 15.23
C LEU A 270 3.48 -5.86 15.89
N GLU A 271 4.45 -4.99 15.60
CA GLU A 271 4.50 -3.61 16.08
C GLU A 271 3.33 -2.79 15.53
N ILE A 272 3.03 -2.89 14.23
CA ILE A 272 1.86 -2.26 13.59
C ILE A 272 0.56 -2.71 14.25
N ALA A 273 0.39 -4.02 14.44
CA ALA A 273 -0.81 -4.58 15.08
C ALA A 273 -0.96 -4.09 16.53
N ASN A 274 0.13 -4.03 17.28
CA ASN A 274 0.11 -3.50 18.66
C ASN A 274 -0.21 -1.99 18.68
N TYR A 275 0.45 -1.22 17.82
CA TYR A 275 0.27 0.23 17.72
C TYR A 275 -1.19 0.59 17.41
N THR A 276 -1.73 0.02 16.33
CA THR A 276 -3.10 0.27 15.89
C THR A 276 -4.13 -0.17 16.93
N ARG A 277 -4.00 -1.37 17.50
CA ARG A 277 -4.94 -1.88 18.50
C ARG A 277 -4.87 -1.13 19.84
N SER A 278 -3.73 -0.55 20.18
CA SER A 278 -3.59 0.32 21.36
C SER A 278 -4.37 1.63 21.21
N LYS A 279 -4.57 2.12 19.98
CA LYS A 279 -5.23 3.39 19.66
C LYS A 279 -6.69 3.24 19.24
N ALA A 280 -6.99 2.25 18.41
CA ALA A 280 -8.29 2.03 17.79
C ALA A 280 -9.10 0.89 18.42
N GLY A 281 -8.50 0.10 19.32
CA GLY A 281 -9.14 -1.04 19.97
C GLY A 281 -8.71 -2.39 19.41
N ARG A 282 -8.96 -3.45 20.18
CA ARG A 282 -8.47 -4.81 19.90
C ARG A 282 -8.97 -5.41 18.58
N ASP A 283 -10.09 -4.91 18.08
CA ASP A 283 -10.75 -5.41 16.88
C ASP A 283 -10.22 -4.76 15.59
N PHE A 284 -9.21 -3.88 15.66
CA PHE A 284 -8.57 -3.32 14.47
C PHE A 284 -7.94 -4.44 13.61
N ILE A 285 -8.36 -4.48 12.35
CA ILE A 285 -8.08 -5.57 11.41
C ILE A 285 -6.70 -5.38 10.79
N ILE A 286 -5.93 -6.47 10.71
CA ILE A 286 -4.58 -6.51 10.12
C ILE A 286 -4.57 -7.60 9.06
N ILE A 287 -4.40 -7.24 7.79
CA ILE A 287 -4.39 -8.17 6.65
C ILE A 287 -3.08 -7.96 5.86
N PRO A 288 -2.07 -8.83 6.00
CA PRO A 288 -0.91 -8.82 5.10
C PRO A 288 -1.32 -9.21 3.67
N GLN A 289 -0.68 -8.61 2.67
CA GLN A 289 -0.79 -8.97 1.26
C GLN A 289 0.48 -9.68 0.81
N ASN A 290 0.31 -10.76 0.04
CA ASN A 290 1.40 -11.67 -0.38
C ASN A 290 2.28 -12.05 0.82
N GLY A 291 3.55 -12.42 0.58
CA GLY A 291 4.50 -12.72 1.64
C GLY A 291 4.06 -13.85 2.60
N GLU A 292 3.08 -14.69 2.24
CA GLU A 292 2.55 -15.75 3.12
C GLU A 292 3.59 -16.80 3.53
N TYR A 293 4.72 -16.83 2.82
CA TYR A 293 5.91 -17.59 3.18
C TYR A 293 6.58 -17.16 4.49
N LEU A 294 6.28 -15.97 5.00
CA LEU A 294 6.67 -15.58 6.37
C LEU A 294 6.18 -16.58 7.41
N LEU A 295 5.10 -17.32 7.15
CA LEU A 295 4.60 -18.38 8.04
C LEU A 295 5.55 -19.57 8.20
N GLU A 296 6.61 -19.71 7.38
CA GLU A 296 7.69 -20.68 7.60
C GLU A 296 8.72 -20.18 8.63
N TYR A 297 8.80 -18.86 8.84
CA TYR A 297 9.67 -18.20 9.80
C TYR A 297 8.92 -17.82 11.10
N ASP A 298 7.59 -17.90 11.08
CA ASP A 298 6.74 -17.62 12.23
C ASP A 298 6.81 -18.72 13.30
N ASN A 299 6.87 -18.31 14.56
CA ASN A 299 6.76 -19.19 15.73
C ASN A 299 5.29 -19.38 16.20
N GLY A 300 4.34 -18.86 15.43
CA GLY A 300 2.89 -18.86 15.69
C GLY A 300 2.36 -17.50 16.15
N THR A 301 3.23 -16.55 16.50
CA THR A 301 2.83 -15.23 17.00
C THR A 301 2.28 -14.36 15.88
N LEU A 302 2.88 -14.39 14.68
CA LEU A 302 2.36 -13.67 13.51
C LEU A 302 0.97 -14.20 13.16
N LEU A 303 0.85 -15.51 12.97
CA LEU A 303 -0.41 -16.13 12.61
C LEU A 303 -1.48 -15.86 13.65
N ALA A 304 -1.16 -15.83 14.94
CA ALA A 304 -2.11 -15.46 16.00
C ALA A 304 -2.52 -13.97 15.92
N THR A 305 -1.62 -13.09 15.53
CA THR A 305 -1.79 -11.64 15.55
C THR A 305 -2.59 -11.08 14.37
N VAL A 306 -2.33 -11.57 13.15
CA VAL A 306 -3.02 -11.10 11.93
C VAL A 306 -4.51 -11.47 11.95
N SER A 307 -5.37 -10.74 11.25
CA SER A 307 -6.82 -10.95 11.26
C SER A 307 -7.28 -11.83 10.09
N GLY A 308 -6.57 -11.76 8.97
CA GLY A 308 -6.70 -12.58 7.78
C GLY A 308 -5.40 -12.51 6.98
N TRP A 309 -5.43 -13.00 5.74
CA TRP A 309 -4.31 -12.87 4.82
C TRP A 309 -4.85 -12.63 3.41
N ALA A 310 -4.19 -11.78 2.64
CA ALA A 310 -4.52 -11.51 1.25
C ALA A 310 -3.39 -11.95 0.32
N SER A 311 -3.73 -12.38 -0.89
CA SER A 311 -2.71 -12.84 -1.83
C SER A 311 -3.20 -12.64 -3.26
N GLU A 312 -2.30 -12.20 -4.13
CA GLU A 312 -2.61 -11.97 -5.53
C GLU A 312 -2.12 -13.13 -6.39
N ASP A 313 -2.69 -13.30 -7.57
CA ASP A 313 -2.22 -14.25 -8.57
C ASP A 313 -2.09 -15.70 -8.07
N VAL A 314 -3.04 -16.15 -7.26
CA VAL A 314 -2.98 -17.47 -6.61
C VAL A 314 -3.26 -18.59 -7.61
N PHE A 315 -4.28 -18.43 -8.46
CA PHE A 315 -4.68 -19.44 -9.43
C PHE A 315 -4.44 -19.01 -10.88
N TYR A 316 -4.41 -17.70 -11.13
CA TYR A 316 -4.13 -17.07 -12.42
C TYR A 316 -3.09 -15.95 -12.25
N ASN A 317 -2.27 -15.71 -13.26
CA ASN A 317 -1.40 -14.54 -13.38
C ASN A 317 -1.84 -13.77 -14.62
N GLY A 318 -2.61 -12.71 -14.43
CA GLY A 318 -3.41 -12.13 -15.51
C GLY A 318 -4.39 -13.17 -16.05
N LEU A 319 -4.41 -13.36 -17.37
CA LEU A 319 -5.32 -14.33 -18.02
C LEU A 319 -4.81 -15.77 -18.02
N GLU A 320 -3.55 -15.99 -17.65
CA GLU A 320 -2.89 -17.31 -17.73
C GLU A 320 -2.91 -18.03 -16.38
N PRO A 321 -2.89 -19.38 -16.32
CA PRO A 321 -2.78 -20.10 -15.06
C PRO A 321 -1.54 -19.70 -14.25
N SER A 322 -1.70 -19.47 -12.95
CA SER A 322 -0.62 -19.05 -12.07
C SER A 322 0.41 -20.18 -11.90
N PRO A 323 1.71 -19.93 -12.20
CA PRO A 323 2.76 -20.90 -11.95
C PRO A 323 3.03 -21.10 -10.44
N TRP A 324 2.49 -20.22 -9.59
CA TRP A 324 2.73 -20.20 -8.15
C TRP A 324 1.65 -20.90 -7.34
N THR A 325 0.59 -21.43 -7.96
CA THR A 325 -0.54 -22.07 -7.24
C THR A 325 -0.06 -23.12 -6.22
N ALA A 326 0.84 -24.01 -6.61
CA ALA A 326 1.36 -25.07 -5.75
C ALA A 326 2.22 -24.54 -4.58
N GLU A 327 2.73 -23.32 -4.72
CA GLU A 327 3.57 -22.62 -3.77
C GLU A 327 2.68 -21.81 -2.80
N LYS A 328 1.78 -20.97 -3.30
CA LYS A 328 0.94 -20.06 -2.50
C LYS A 328 -0.15 -20.76 -1.70
N VAL A 329 -0.78 -21.82 -2.24
CA VAL A 329 -1.92 -22.47 -1.59
C VAL A 329 -1.57 -23.08 -0.22
N PRO A 330 -0.49 -23.86 -0.04
CA PRO A 330 -0.16 -24.46 1.26
C PRO A 330 -0.04 -23.49 2.45
N PRO A 331 0.74 -22.39 2.41
CA PRO A 331 0.77 -21.41 3.50
C PRO A 331 -0.59 -20.73 3.72
N LEU A 332 -1.33 -20.37 2.67
CA LEU A 332 -2.68 -19.81 2.80
C LEU A 332 -3.67 -20.80 3.47
N LYS A 333 -3.54 -22.10 3.21
CA LYS A 333 -4.33 -23.12 3.93
C LYS A 333 -4.01 -23.16 5.42
N LYS A 334 -2.81 -22.79 5.87
CA LYS A 334 -2.51 -22.65 7.32
C LYS A 334 -3.37 -21.54 7.94
N VAL A 335 -3.55 -20.43 7.23
CA VAL A 335 -4.42 -19.31 7.65
C VAL A 335 -5.88 -19.76 7.77
N VAL A 336 -6.41 -20.43 6.74
CA VAL A 336 -7.77 -21.00 6.76
C VAL A 336 -7.95 -21.98 7.92
N ASN A 337 -6.99 -22.88 8.13
CA ASN A 337 -7.04 -23.87 9.22
C ASN A 337 -6.97 -23.23 10.62
N ALA A 338 -6.42 -22.01 10.73
CA ALA A 338 -6.45 -21.20 11.95
C ALA A 338 -7.79 -20.45 12.13
N GLY A 339 -8.78 -20.67 11.25
CA GLY A 339 -10.10 -20.04 11.31
C GLY A 339 -10.12 -18.59 10.83
N LYS A 340 -9.12 -18.18 10.04
CA LYS A 340 -8.98 -16.81 9.55
C LYS A 340 -9.29 -16.73 8.06
N PRO A 341 -9.96 -15.67 7.58
CA PRO A 341 -10.25 -15.52 6.16
C PRO A 341 -8.98 -15.33 5.35
N VAL A 342 -9.01 -15.88 4.14
CA VAL A 342 -8.01 -15.64 3.10
C VAL A 342 -8.70 -14.96 1.93
N PHE A 343 -8.23 -13.79 1.58
CA PHE A 343 -8.70 -12.98 0.46
C PHE A 343 -7.78 -13.23 -0.74
N VAL A 344 -8.32 -13.59 -1.90
CA VAL A 344 -7.50 -13.79 -3.11
C VAL A 344 -8.02 -12.92 -4.23
N VAL A 345 -7.12 -12.21 -4.90
CA VAL A 345 -7.42 -11.39 -6.07
C VAL A 345 -6.59 -11.88 -7.25
N ASP A 346 -7.28 -12.31 -8.30
CA ASP A 346 -6.63 -12.68 -9.55
C ASP A 346 -7.19 -11.79 -10.67
N TYR A 347 -6.29 -11.30 -11.52
CA TYR A 347 -6.55 -10.31 -12.57
C TYR A 347 -7.07 -10.99 -13.86
N VAL A 348 -8.19 -11.72 -13.73
CA VAL A 348 -8.71 -12.64 -14.74
C VAL A 348 -9.77 -12.03 -15.67
N ASP A 349 -10.26 -10.82 -15.42
CA ASP A 349 -11.27 -10.17 -16.25
C ASP A 349 -10.62 -9.39 -17.39
N ASP A 350 -10.87 -9.78 -18.65
CA ASP A 350 -10.38 -9.04 -19.83
C ASP A 350 -11.32 -7.90 -20.28
N GLY A 351 -12.40 -7.67 -19.53
CA GLY A 351 -13.41 -6.64 -19.80
C GLY A 351 -14.32 -6.91 -21.00
N THR A 352 -14.15 -8.04 -21.71
CA THR A 352 -14.93 -8.32 -22.93
C THR A 352 -16.34 -8.81 -22.63
N GLY A 353 -16.56 -9.38 -21.44
CA GLY A 353 -17.81 -10.08 -21.10
C GLY A 353 -18.10 -11.30 -21.99
N SER A 354 -17.10 -11.79 -22.73
CA SER A 354 -17.24 -12.97 -23.60
C SER A 354 -17.48 -14.24 -22.80
N GLU A 355 -17.93 -15.31 -23.48
CA GLU A 355 -18.08 -16.62 -22.83
C GLU A 355 -16.77 -17.15 -22.27
N GLU A 356 -15.64 -16.89 -22.94
CA GLU A 356 -14.31 -17.28 -22.48
C GLU A 356 -13.88 -16.50 -21.23
N ASN A 357 -14.07 -15.18 -21.24
CA ASN A 357 -13.83 -14.33 -20.07
C ASN A 357 -14.64 -14.82 -18.85
N LEU A 358 -15.95 -15.02 -19.05
CA LEU A 358 -16.84 -15.47 -17.99
C LEU A 358 -16.48 -16.87 -17.47
N ALA A 359 -16.09 -17.78 -18.37
CA ALA A 359 -15.65 -19.12 -17.98
C ALA A 359 -14.38 -19.06 -17.13
N ARG A 360 -13.42 -18.20 -17.48
CA ARG A 360 -12.17 -18.00 -16.71
C ARG A 360 -12.44 -17.40 -15.33
N ILE A 361 -13.28 -16.37 -15.24
CA ILE A 361 -13.72 -15.76 -13.97
C ILE A 361 -14.38 -16.81 -13.07
N LEU A 362 -15.33 -17.58 -13.62
CA LEU A 362 -16.03 -18.61 -12.85
C LEU A 362 -15.12 -19.76 -12.39
N ASP A 363 -14.14 -20.15 -13.22
CA ASP A 363 -13.15 -21.16 -12.86
C ASP A 363 -12.23 -20.69 -11.72
N PHE A 364 -11.74 -19.45 -11.77
CA PHE A 364 -11.00 -18.83 -10.66
C PHE A 364 -11.82 -18.84 -9.37
N ILE A 365 -13.06 -18.34 -9.42
CA ILE A 365 -13.94 -18.26 -8.24
C ILE A 365 -14.20 -19.65 -7.64
N ASP A 366 -14.44 -20.67 -8.46
CA ASP A 366 -14.64 -22.05 -8.01
C ASP A 366 -13.36 -22.63 -7.38
N LYS A 367 -12.18 -22.45 -8.00
CA LYS A 367 -10.88 -22.86 -7.45
C LYS A 367 -10.62 -22.23 -6.08
N ALA A 368 -10.81 -20.92 -5.96
CA ALA A 368 -10.63 -20.18 -4.71
C ALA A 368 -11.58 -20.68 -3.62
N ARG A 369 -12.88 -20.81 -3.92
CA ARG A 369 -13.88 -21.29 -2.95
C ARG A 369 -13.61 -22.73 -2.51
N ARG A 370 -13.17 -23.63 -3.40
CA ARG A 370 -12.76 -25.00 -3.04
C ARG A 370 -11.54 -25.03 -2.11
N ALA A 371 -10.64 -24.06 -2.23
CA ALA A 371 -9.52 -23.90 -1.31
C ALA A 371 -9.93 -23.29 0.04
N GLY A 372 -11.14 -22.74 0.15
CA GLY A 372 -11.65 -22.05 1.34
C GLY A 372 -11.26 -20.56 1.38
N PHE A 373 -10.98 -19.97 0.23
CA PHE A 373 -10.62 -18.56 0.08
C PHE A 373 -11.82 -17.73 -0.40
N ILE A 374 -11.75 -16.41 -0.21
CA ILE A 374 -12.75 -15.43 -0.62
C ILE A 374 -12.19 -14.72 -1.88
N PRO A 375 -12.71 -15.02 -3.09
CA PRO A 375 -12.19 -14.45 -4.33
C PRO A 375 -12.70 -13.03 -4.61
N TYR A 376 -11.87 -12.24 -5.28
CA TYR A 376 -12.22 -11.04 -6.03
C TYR A 376 -11.59 -11.16 -7.43
N ALA A 377 -12.39 -11.31 -8.47
CA ALA A 377 -11.94 -11.29 -9.85
C ALA A 377 -11.89 -9.83 -10.32
N THR A 378 -10.82 -9.40 -10.96
CA THR A 378 -10.70 -8.02 -11.43
C THR A 378 -9.96 -7.94 -12.77
N PHE A 379 -9.97 -6.74 -13.36
CA PHE A 379 -9.40 -6.45 -14.67
C PHE A 379 -7.93 -6.81 -14.81
N GLU A 380 -7.56 -7.41 -15.95
CA GLU A 380 -6.19 -7.87 -16.25
C GLU A 380 -5.13 -6.77 -16.30
N ASP A 381 -5.55 -5.50 -16.43
CA ASP A 381 -4.66 -4.33 -16.48
C ASP A 381 -4.00 -4.00 -15.14
N ARG A 382 -4.46 -4.61 -14.04
CA ARG A 382 -3.93 -4.45 -12.68
C ARG A 382 -4.02 -3.04 -12.12
N GLU A 383 -4.80 -2.16 -12.75
CA GLU A 383 -4.90 -0.76 -12.35
C GLU A 383 -5.64 -0.59 -11.02
N LEU A 384 -6.61 -1.47 -10.72
CA LEU A 384 -7.47 -1.34 -9.53
C LEU A 384 -8.09 0.08 -9.41
N ASP A 385 -8.40 0.69 -10.55
CA ASP A 385 -8.91 2.06 -10.68
C ASP A 385 -10.44 2.14 -10.72
N ARG A 386 -11.09 1.00 -10.68
CA ARG A 386 -12.54 0.84 -10.74
C ARG A 386 -13.00 -0.38 -9.94
N LEU A 387 -14.24 -0.29 -9.45
CA LEU A 387 -14.90 -1.40 -8.77
C LEU A 387 -15.40 -2.42 -9.80
N ASP A 388 -14.95 -3.66 -9.70
CA ASP A 388 -15.39 -4.71 -10.62
C ASP A 388 -16.62 -5.46 -10.07
N VAL A 389 -17.78 -5.11 -10.63
CA VAL A 389 -19.07 -5.75 -10.34
C VAL A 389 -19.50 -6.56 -11.55
N ILE A 390 -19.62 -7.87 -11.35
CA ILE A 390 -19.99 -8.84 -12.38
C ILE A 390 -21.40 -9.35 -12.05
N PRO A 391 -22.45 -8.93 -12.79
CA PRO A 391 -23.84 -9.22 -12.44
C PRO A 391 -24.13 -10.70 -12.21
N GLY A 392 -24.60 -11.03 -11.00
CA GLY A 392 -24.95 -12.40 -10.60
C GLY A 392 -23.76 -13.27 -10.19
N ILE A 393 -22.55 -12.72 -10.18
CA ILE A 393 -21.30 -13.42 -9.84
C ILE A 393 -20.56 -12.73 -8.69
N GLN A 394 -20.34 -11.42 -8.82
CA GLN A 394 -19.53 -10.61 -7.90
C GLN A 394 -20.16 -9.21 -7.72
N PRO A 395 -20.50 -8.81 -6.49
CA PRO A 395 -20.58 -9.64 -5.30
C PRO A 395 -21.67 -10.74 -5.43
N PRO A 396 -21.53 -11.88 -4.71
CA PRO A 396 -22.58 -12.88 -4.61
C PRO A 396 -23.82 -12.32 -3.90
N LYS A 397 -25.01 -12.83 -4.25
CA LYS A 397 -26.29 -12.47 -3.62
C LYS A 397 -26.50 -13.12 -2.26
#